data_AF-A0A7X8ZVX0-F1
#
_entry.id   AF-A0A7X8ZVX0-F1
#
_cell.length_a   1.000
_cell.length_b   1.000
_cell.length_c   1.000
_cell.angle_alpha   90.00
_cell.angle_beta   90.00
_cell.angle_gamma   90.00
#
_symmetry.space_group_name_H-M   'P 1'
#
loop_
_entity.id
_entity.type
_entity.pdbx_description
1 polymer ?
#
loop_
_entity_poly.entity_id
_entity_poly.type
_entity_poly.pdbx_seq_one_letter_code
_entity_poly.pdbx_strand_id
1 'polypeptide(L)' 'MSVLKLSERIYSVGVLNPNMRIFDVIMATEHGTTYNAYVVKGDSHTALIDAVH' A
#
# COMPACT_ATOMS: atom_id res chain seq x y z
N MET A 1 -6.51 5.99 -0.48
CA MET A 1 -6.97 4.75 -1.16
C MET A 1 -7.95 4.08 -0.21
N SER A 2 -9.03 3.47 -0.70
CA SER A 2 -9.91 2.63 0.12
C SER A 2 -9.34 1.22 0.22
N VAL A 3 -9.72 0.47 1.26
CA VAL A 3 -9.34 -0.95 1.40
C VAL A 3 -9.82 -1.75 0.18
N LEU A 4 -8.93 -2.53 -0.42
CA LEU A 4 -9.21 -3.37 -1.58
C LEU A 4 -9.00 -4.86 -1.22
N LYS A 5 -10.04 -5.68 -1.38
CA LYS A 5 -9.92 -7.14 -1.25
C LYS A 5 -9.22 -7.69 -2.50
N LEU A 6 -8.03 -8.26 -2.33
CA LEU A 6 -7.25 -8.86 -3.43
C LEU A 6 -7.53 -10.35 -3.58
N SER A 7 -7.76 -11.04 -2.47
CA SER A 7 -8.17 -12.44 -2.43
C SER A 7 -9.04 -12.68 -1.19
N GLU A 8 -9.52 -13.91 -0.98
CA GLU A 8 -10.33 -14.24 0.20
C GLU A 8 -9.69 -13.80 1.53
N ARG A 9 -8.36 -13.83 1.60
CA ARG A 9 -7.61 -13.59 2.84
C ARG A 9 -6.63 -12.42 2.78
N ILE A 10 -6.48 -11.76 1.63
CA ILE A 10 -5.50 -10.69 1.43
C ILE A 10 -6.21 -9.40 1.06
N TYR A 11 -5.89 -8.34 1.79
CA TYR A 11 -6.44 -7.01 1.61
C TYR A 11 -5.30 -6.02 1.40
N SER A 12 -5.38 -5.20 0.35
CA SER A 12 -4.54 -4.01 0.23
C SER A 12 -5.14 -2.89 1.07
N VAL A 13 -4.33 -2.33 1.96
CA VAL A 13 -4.68 -1.25 2.90
C VAL A 13 -3.73 -0.05 2.77
N GLY A 14 -2.97 0.01 1.67
CA GLY A 14 -2.05 1.10 1.39
C GLY A 14 -2.72 2.42 1.03
N VAL A 15 -1.91 3.39 0.61
CA VAL A 15 -2.37 4.73 0.19
C VAL A 15 -1.79 5.14 -1.17
N LEU A 16 -2.56 5.94 -1.90
CA LEU A 16 -2.10 6.60 -3.12
C LEU A 16 -1.41 7.91 -2.74
N ASN A 17 -0.26 8.19 -3.33
CA ASN A 17 0.38 9.50 -3.28
C ASN A 17 0.54 10.08 -4.70
N PRO A 18 -0.56 10.56 -5.31
CA PRO A 18 -0.55 11.06 -6.69
C PRO A 18 0.23 12.37 -6.84
N ASN A 19 0.45 13.08 -5.73
CA ASN A 19 1.11 14.40 -5.73
C ASN A 19 2.62 14.30 -5.56
N MET A 20 3.17 13.09 -5.36
CA MET A 20 4.62 12.91 -5.36
C MET A 20 5.16 13.32 -6.74
N ARG A 21 6.16 14.20 -6.74
CA ARG A 21 6.83 14.67 -7.97
C ARG A 21 8.27 14.19 -8.08
N ILE A 22 8.93 13.99 -6.94
CA ILE A 22 10.30 13.49 -6.84
C ILE A 22 10.30 12.46 -5.71
N PHE A 23 10.57 11.19 -6.05
CA PHE A 23 10.75 10.12 -5.09
C PHE A 23 12.21 10.10 -4.62
N ASP A 24 12.38 10.00 -3.30
CA ASP A 24 13.60 10.34 -2.57
C ASP A 24 14.16 11.72 -2.96
N VAL A 25 15.21 11.75 -3.80
CA VAL A 25 15.92 12.99 -4.17
C VAL A 25 16.09 13.11 -5.69
N ILE A 26 16.07 12.00 -6.43
CA ILE A 26 16.56 11.97 -7.82
C ILE A 26 15.51 11.54 -8.83
N MET A 27 14.45 10.84 -8.41
CA MET A 27 13.57 10.17 -9.35
C MET A 27 12.30 10.99 -9.54
N ALA A 28 12.15 11.64 -10.70
CA ALA A 28 10.90 12.30 -11.06
C ALA A 28 9.80 11.26 -11.28
N THR A 29 8.61 11.53 -10.75
CA THR A 29 7.43 10.66 -10.88
C THR A 29 6.36 11.36 -11.72
N GLU A 30 6.04 10.80 -12.88
CA GLU A 30 5.05 11.37 -13.81
C GLU A 30 3.60 11.21 -13.30
N HIS A 31 3.35 10.15 -12.52
CA HIS A 31 2.00 9.78 -12.05
C HIS A 31 1.90 9.62 -10.53
N GLY A 32 2.87 10.19 -9.79
CA GLY A 32 3.03 9.94 -8.36
C GLY A 32 3.46 8.51 -8.04
N THR A 33 3.14 8.04 -6.84
CA THR A 33 3.48 6.70 -6.35
C THR A 33 2.39 6.12 -5.45
N THR A 34 2.55 4.88 -5.01
CA THR A 34 1.73 4.26 -3.98
C THR A 34 2.61 3.76 -2.84
N TYR A 35 2.11 3.87 -1.62
CA TYR A 35 2.68 3.16 -0.48
C TYR A 35 1.78 1.97 -0.21
N ASN A 36 2.29 0.77 -0.45
CA ASN A 36 1.49 -0.45 -0.35
C ASN A 36 1.65 -1.04 1.05
N ALA A 37 0.53 -1.44 1.65
CA ALA A 37 0.49 -2.23 2.87
C ALA A 37 -0.61 -3.28 2.71
N TYR A 38 -0.45 -4.42 3.38
CA TYR A 38 -1.35 -5.55 3.23
C TYR A 38 -1.73 -6.17 4.55
N VAL A 39 -3.00 -6.53 4.69
CA VAL A 39 -3.48 -7.38 5.78
C VAL A 39 -3.69 -8.78 5.24
N VAL A 40 -3.03 -9.76 5.87
CA VAL A 40 -3.15 -11.18 5.57
C VAL A 40 -3.85 -11.87 6.74
N LYS A 41 -5.01 -12.47 6.48
CA LYS A 41 -5.82 -13.18 7.47
C LYS A 41 -5.59 -14.69 7.39
N GLY A 42 -4.77 -15.22 8.30
CA GLY A 42 -4.67 -16.66 8.55
C GLY A 42 -5.85 -17.16 9.37
N ASP A 43 -5.92 -18.47 9.60
CA ASP A 43 -7.02 -19.07 10.37
C ASP A 43 -7.01 -18.70 11.85
N SER A 44 -5.82 -18.51 12.42
CA SER A 44 -5.62 -18.20 13.84
C SER A 44 -4.91 -16.87 14.09
N HIS A 45 -4.26 -16.31 13.07
CA HIS A 45 -3.44 -15.10 13.22
C HIS A 45 -3.66 -14.16 12.04
N THR A 46 -3.53 -12.86 12.30
CA THR A 46 -3.55 -11.82 11.27
C THR A 46 -2.19 -11.14 11.25
N ALA A 47 -1.64 -10.94 10.06
CA ALA A 47 -0.39 -10.22 9.86
C ALA A 47 -0.64 -8.93 9.08
N LEU A 48 0.03 -7.86 9.51
CA LEU A 48 0.19 -6.64 8.74
C LEU A 48 1.57 -6.69 8.08
N ILE A 49 1.61 -6.55 6.76
CA ILE A 49 2.83 -6.44 5.97
C ILE A 49 2.94 -4.99 5.52
N ASP A 50 4.05 -4.37 5.90
CA ASP A 50 4.34 -2.94 5.77
C ASP A 50 3.34 -2.02 6.48
N ALA A 51 3.69 -0.75 6.60
CA ALA A 51 2.86 0.28 7.18
C ALA A 51 3.03 1.59 6.41
N VAL A 52 1.98 2.41 6.42
CA VAL A 52 1.93 3.69 5.74
C VAL A 52 1.35 4.73 6.70
N HIS A 53 1.70 5.99 6.50
CA HIS A 53 1.35 7.08 7.39
C HIS A 53 0.05 7.79 7.01
#